data_AF-A0A0D5A183-F1
#
_entry.id   AF-A0A0D5A183-F1
#
_cell.length_a   1.000
_cell.length_b   1.000
_cell.length_c   1.000
_cell.angle_alpha   90.00
_cell.angle_beta   90.00
_cell.angle_gamma   90.00
#
_symmetry.space_group_name_H-M   'P 1'
#
loop_
_entity.id
_entity.type
_entity.pdbx_description
1 polymer ?
#
loop_
_entity_poly.entity_id
_entity_poly.type
_entity_poly.pdbx_seq_one_letter_code
_entity_poly.pdbx_strand_id
1 'polypeptide(L)'
;MLQSCTIFNKLVYKKGCTKMPFNINDPTVDALLDQVMKQSGIRTKVGAIRTALQNEADRLNQKTPLREKLALIREKKSRTLGGPVAGVDHKKLMDELWEEGS
;
A
#
# COMPACT_ATOMS: atom_id res chain seq x y z
N MET A 1 -27.29 -33.42 3.64
CA MET A 1 -26.29 -32.93 4.61
C MET A 1 -25.65 -31.69 4.02
N LEU A 2 -25.97 -30.53 4.59
CA LEU A 2 -25.30 -29.22 4.52
C LEU A 2 -25.06 -28.60 3.14
N GLN A 3 -26.04 -27.83 2.68
CA GLN A 3 -25.86 -26.75 1.72
C GLN A 3 -24.96 -25.66 2.34
N SER A 4 -23.77 -25.48 1.79
CA SER A 4 -22.85 -24.39 2.15
C SER A 4 -23.42 -23.08 1.62
N CYS A 5 -24.24 -22.43 2.42
CA CYS A 5 -24.79 -21.11 2.15
C CYS A 5 -23.66 -20.08 2.37
N THR A 6 -22.89 -19.78 1.32
CA THR A 6 -21.92 -18.68 1.32
C THR A 6 -22.69 -17.37 1.24
N ILE A 7 -23.02 -16.81 2.40
CA ILE A 7 -23.62 -15.49 2.52
C ILE A 7 -22.53 -14.47 2.15
N PHE A 8 -22.48 -14.12 0.86
CA PHE A 8 -21.71 -13.01 0.35
C PHE A 8 -22.35 -11.73 0.90
N ASN A 9 -21.78 -11.20 1.97
CA ASN A 9 -22.26 -10.01 2.65
C ASN A 9 -22.11 -8.79 1.74
N LYS A 10 -23.14 -8.56 0.93
CA LYS A 10 -23.33 -7.35 0.12
C LYS A 10 -23.66 -6.20 1.08
N LEU A 11 -22.64 -5.52 1.59
CA LEU A 11 -22.80 -4.18 2.16
C LEU A 11 -23.08 -3.19 1.03
N VAL A 12 -24.33 -3.17 0.58
CA VAL A 12 -24.89 -2.13 -0.28
C VAL A 12 -25.04 -0.88 0.60
N TYR A 13 -23.99 -0.06 0.65
CA TYR A 13 -24.13 1.30 1.16
C TYR A 13 -25.01 2.09 0.19
N LYS A 14 -26.30 2.20 0.52
CA LYS A 14 -27.24 3.08 -0.16
C LYS A 14 -26.66 4.50 -0.20
N LYS A 15 -26.43 5.02 -1.40
CA LYS A 15 -26.16 6.45 -1.65
C LYS A 15 -27.43 7.26 -1.39
N GLY A 16 -27.71 7.53 -0.12
CA GLY A 16 -28.62 8.59 0.31
C GLY A 16 -27.79 9.75 0.82
N CYS A 17 -27.77 10.86 0.09
CA CYS A 17 -27.10 12.09 0.51
C CYS A 17 -27.76 12.66 1.78
N THR A 18 -27.08 12.60 2.92
CA THR A 18 -27.33 13.50 4.06
C THR A 18 -26.08 14.35 4.25
N LYS A 19 -26.15 15.62 3.83
CA LYS A 19 -25.11 16.62 4.11
C LYS A 19 -25.18 16.98 5.59
N MET A 20 -24.63 16.13 6.45
CA MET A 20 -24.34 16.53 7.82
C MET A 20 -23.00 17.26 7.82
N PRO A 21 -22.93 18.51 8.31
CA PRO A 21 -21.64 19.15 8.56
C PRO A 21 -20.92 18.33 9.63
N PHE A 22 -19.82 17.69 9.24
CA PHE A 22 -18.96 16.95 10.15
C PHE A 22 -18.11 17.96 10.92
N ASN A 23 -18.59 18.35 12.10
CA ASN A 23 -17.89 19.27 12.99
C ASN A 23 -17.19 18.47 14.08
N ILE A 24 -15.91 18.16 13.88
CA ILE A 24 -15.07 17.62 14.96
C ILE A 24 -14.66 18.79 15.85
N ASN A 25 -15.07 18.79 17.11
CA ASN A 25 -14.64 19.77 18.11
C ASN A 25 -13.37 19.28 18.81
N ASP A 26 -12.30 19.05 18.05
CA ASP A 26 -11.01 18.61 18.57
C ASP A 26 -9.92 19.56 18.07
N PRO A 27 -9.23 20.29 18.97
CA PRO A 27 -8.21 21.26 18.59
C PRO A 27 -7.01 20.61 17.88
N THR A 28 -6.75 19.33 18.12
CA THR A 28 -5.66 18.60 17.46
C THR A 28 -5.99 18.33 15.99
N VAL A 29 -7.26 18.03 15.70
CA VAL A 29 -7.74 17.81 14.33
C VAL A 29 -7.72 19.12 13.53
N ASP A 30 -8.10 20.23 14.15
CA ASP A 30 -8.02 21.55 13.50
C ASP A 30 -6.57 21.93 13.16
N ALA A 31 -5.60 21.66 14.04
CA ALA A 31 -4.18 21.91 13.76
C ALA A 31 -3.64 21.05 12.59
N LEU A 32 -4.01 19.77 12.53
CA LEU A 32 -3.67 18.89 11.41
C LEU A 32 -4.35 19.34 10.12
N LEU A 33 -5.59 19.80 10.22
CA LEU A 33 -6.35 20.29 9.08
C LEU A 33 -5.72 21.55 8.49
N ASP A 34 -5.25 22.47 9.33
CA ASP A 34 -4.52 23.65 8.90
C ASP A 34 -3.23 23.29 8.16
N GLN A 35 -2.49 22.29 8.63
CA GLN A 35 -1.29 21.79 7.94
C GLN A 35 -1.64 21.20 6.57
N VAL A 36 -2.66 20.34 6.52
CA VAL A 36 -3.12 19.73 5.26
C VAL A 36 -3.64 20.80 4.30
N MET A 37 -4.42 21.77 4.76
CA MET A 37 -4.95 22.87 3.92
C MET A 37 -3.83 23.76 3.38
N LYS A 38 -2.79 24.06 4.18
CA LYS A 38 -1.60 24.80 3.73
C LYS A 38 -0.81 24.04 2.66
N GLN A 39 -0.63 22.74 2.82
CA GLN A 39 0.13 21.91 1.89
C GLN A 39 -0.63 21.57 0.61
N SER A 40 -1.95 21.33 0.71
CA SER A 40 -2.79 20.91 -0.42
C SER A 40 -3.48 22.06 -1.15
N GLY A 41 -3.52 23.27 -0.56
CA GLY A 41 -4.22 24.43 -1.12
C GLY A 41 -5.76 24.34 -1.05
N ILE A 42 -6.31 23.34 -0.37
CA ILE A 42 -7.76 23.15 -0.25
C ILE A 42 -8.35 24.17 0.72
N ARG A 43 -9.38 24.91 0.29
CA ARG A 43 -10.02 25.98 1.08
C ARG A 43 -11.13 25.49 2.02
N THR A 44 -11.59 24.26 1.88
CA THR A 44 -12.71 23.72 2.66
C THR A 44 -12.25 22.62 3.61
N LYS A 45 -12.66 22.71 4.89
CA LYS A 45 -12.38 21.69 5.92
C LYS A 45 -12.77 20.28 5.48
N VAL A 46 -14.00 20.11 4.98
CA VAL A 46 -14.52 18.82 4.50
C VAL A 46 -13.72 18.28 3.30
N GLY A 47 -13.29 19.16 2.40
CA GLY A 47 -12.46 18.78 1.26
C GLY A 47 -11.09 18.27 1.69
N ALA A 48 -10.44 18.98 2.62
CA ALA A 48 -9.13 18.59 3.14
C ALA A 48 -9.18 17.25 3.89
N ILE A 49 -10.21 17.04 4.72
CA ILE A 49 -10.44 15.75 5.40
C ILE A 49 -10.66 14.62 4.37
N ARG A 50 -11.51 14.84 3.36
CA ARG A 50 -11.78 13.84 2.33
C ARG A 50 -10.50 13.42 1.61
N THR A 51 -9.69 14.40 1.19
CA THR A 51 -8.44 14.12 0.49
C THR A 51 -7.43 13.42 1.40
N ALA A 52 -7.30 13.84 2.65
CA ALA A 52 -6.40 13.20 3.61
C ALA A 52 -6.77 11.72 3.86
N LEU A 53 -8.05 11.43 4.05
CA LEU A 53 -8.53 10.05 4.24
C LEU A 53 -8.40 9.21 2.98
N GLN A 54 -8.66 9.78 1.81
CA GLN A 54 -8.46 9.09 0.53
C GLN A 54 -6.98 8.71 0.35
N ASN A 55 -6.07 9.65 0.58
CA ASN A 55 -4.64 9.39 0.49
C ASN A 55 -4.18 8.30 1.47
N GLU A 56 -4.75 8.26 2.68
CA GLU A 56 -4.41 7.23 3.65
C GLU A 56 -4.98 5.87 3.25
N ALA A 57 -6.22 5.81 2.78
CA ALA A 57 -6.80 4.59 2.23
C ALA A 57 -5.96 4.07 1.05
N ASP A 58 -5.52 4.96 0.16
CA ASP A 58 -4.65 4.62 -0.96
C ASP A 58 -3.29 4.13 -0.47
N ARG A 59 -2.69 4.76 0.55
CA ARG A 59 -1.44 4.28 1.18
C ARG A 59 -1.59 2.90 1.81
N LEU A 60 -2.72 2.62 2.45
CA LEU A 60 -3.01 1.32 3.05
C LEU A 60 -3.25 0.25 1.98
N ASN A 61 -3.95 0.60 0.89
CA ASN A 61 -4.15 -0.30 -0.25
C ASN A 61 -2.85 -0.55 -1.03
N GLN A 62 -1.98 0.46 -1.15
CA GLN A 62 -0.66 0.38 -1.78
C GLN A 62 0.41 -0.20 -0.85
N LYS A 63 0.08 -0.46 0.42
CA LYS A 63 0.90 -1.28 1.32
C LYS A 63 0.80 -2.75 0.90
N THR A 64 1.15 -3.02 -0.36
CA THR A 64 1.42 -4.37 -0.86
C THR A 64 2.42 -5.01 0.10
N PRO A 65 2.13 -6.19 0.66
CA PRO A 65 3.03 -6.83 1.61
C PRO A 65 4.39 -7.05 0.95
N LEU A 66 5.46 -6.89 1.73
CA LEU A 66 6.85 -6.97 1.23
C LEU A 66 7.10 -8.26 0.44
N ARG A 67 6.43 -9.35 0.81
CA ARG A 67 6.48 -10.64 0.13
C ARG A 67 6.06 -10.55 -1.35
N GLU A 68 4.98 -9.85 -1.65
CA GLU A 68 4.49 -9.66 -3.02
C GLU A 68 5.40 -8.73 -3.82
N LYS A 69 5.94 -7.67 -3.19
CA LYS A 69 6.95 -6.80 -3.81
C LYS A 69 8.20 -7.58 -4.21
N LEU A 70 8.69 -8.45 -3.33
CA LEU A 70 9.87 -9.30 -3.61
C LEU A 70 9.57 -10.34 -4.69
N ALA A 71 8.35 -10.89 -4.73
CA ALA A 71 7.95 -11.82 -5.77
C ALA A 71 7.99 -11.15 -7.17
N LEU A 72 7.44 -9.94 -7.30
CA LEU A 72 7.48 -9.17 -8.55
C LEU A 72 8.93 -8.87 -8.99
N ILE A 73 9.81 -8.50 -8.05
CA ILE A 73 11.22 -8.25 -8.36
C ILE A 73 11.92 -9.53 -8.82
N ARG A 74 11.67 -10.66 -8.13
CA ARG A 74 12.25 -11.97 -8.52
C ARG A 74 11.77 -12.40 -9.90
N GLU A 75 10.48 -12.24 -10.20
CA GLU A 75 9.92 -12.56 -11.52
C GLU A 75 10.53 -11.67 -12.61
N LYS A 76 10.65 -10.37 -12.36
CA LYS A 76 11.30 -9.44 -13.30
C LYS A 76 12.76 -9.84 -13.53
N LYS A 77 13.49 -10.17 -12.46
CA LYS A 77 14.88 -10.64 -12.54
C LYS A 77 15.00 -11.90 -13.39
N SER A 78 14.15 -12.91 -13.16
CA SER A 78 14.19 -14.15 -13.95
C SER A 78 13.84 -13.94 -15.42
N ARG A 79 12.95 -12.98 -15.73
CA ARG A 79 12.58 -12.66 -17.11
C ARG A 79 13.71 -11.93 -17.85
N THR A 80 14.41 -11.01 -17.19
CA THR A 80 15.46 -10.20 -17.81
C THR A 80 16.83 -10.90 -17.86
N LEU A 81 17.22 -11.56 -16.76
CA LEU A 81 18.54 -12.19 -16.64
C LEU A 81 18.54 -13.69 -16.94
N GLY A 82 17.36 -14.28 -17.13
CA GLY A 82 17.19 -15.73 -17.23
C GLY A 82 17.15 -16.43 -15.88
N GLY A 83 16.91 -17.74 -15.91
CA GLY A 83 16.97 -18.58 -14.71
C GLY A 83 18.41 -18.74 -14.18
N PRO A 84 18.58 -19.19 -12.93
CA PRO A 84 19.90 -19.54 -12.42
C PRO A 84 20.58 -20.57 -13.34
N VAL A 85 21.85 -20.37 -13.65
CA VAL A 85 22.63 -21.37 -14.40
C VAL A 85 22.71 -22.64 -13.55
N ALA A 86 22.08 -23.72 -14.02
CA ALA A 86 22.02 -24.97 -13.29
C ALA A 86 23.43 -25.57 -13.13
N GLY A 87 23.77 -26.04 -11.93
CA GLY A 87 25.05 -26.68 -11.63
C GLY A 87 26.20 -25.73 -11.26
N VAL A 88 25.99 -24.41 -11.27
CA VAL A 88 27.00 -23.43 -10.85
C VAL A 88 26.66 -22.86 -9.48
N ASP A 89 27.43 -23.24 -8.46
CA ASP A 89 27.43 -22.57 -7.16
C ASP A 89 28.18 -21.24 -7.27
N HIS A 90 27.45 -20.20 -7.64
CA HIS A 90 27.99 -18.85 -7.79
C HIS A 90 28.51 -18.28 -6.46
N LYS A 91 28.03 -18.76 -5.31
CA LYS A 91 28.55 -18.31 -4.03
C LYS A 91 29.96 -18.86 -3.85
N LYS A 92 30.13 -20.17 -3.99
CA LYS A 92 31.44 -20.81 -3.85
C LYS A 92 32.48 -20.21 -4.80
N LEU A 93 32.09 -19.97 -6.05
CA LEU A 93 32.96 -19.32 -7.05
C LEU A 93 33.39 -17.91 -6.62
N MET A 94 32.46 -17.09 -6.12
CA MET A 94 32.78 -15.74 -5.67
C MET A 94 33.60 -15.75 -4.38
N ASP A 95 33.30 -16.66 -3.45
CA ASP A 95 34.06 -16.82 -2.21
C ASP A 95 35.53 -17.21 -2.54
N GLU A 96 35.77 -18.15 -3.45
CA GLU A 96 37.12 -18.52 -3.91
C GLU A 96 37.87 -17.33 -4.55
N LEU A 97 37.21 -16.57 -5.44
CA LEU A 97 37.79 -15.38 -6.08
C LEU A 97 38.14 -14.25 -5.09
N TRP A 98 37.42 -14.15 -3.97
CA TRP A 98 37.65 -13.13 -2.96
C TRP A 98 38.76 -13.52 -1.98
N GLU A 99 38.94 -14.82 -1.71
CA GLU A 99 40.02 -15.34 -0.87
C GLU A 99 41.36 -15.43 -1.61
N GLU A 100 41.36 -15.62 -2.94
CA GLU A 100 42.58 -15.58 -3.78
C GLU A 100 43.23 -14.18 -3.88
N GLY A 101 42.50 -13.12 -3.51
CA GLY A 101 42.97 -11.73 -3.55
C GLY A 101 43.45 -11.17 -2.21
N SER A 102 43.44 -11.97 -1.13
CA SER A 102 43.97 -11.63 0.20
C SER A 102 45.35 -12.22 0.45
#